data_AF-A0A3C1ZKV5-F1
#
_entry.id   AF-A0A3C1ZKV5-F1
#
_cell.length_a   1.000
_cell.length_b   1.000
_cell.length_c   1.000
_cell.angle_alpha   90.00
_cell.angle_beta   90.00
_cell.angle_gamma   90.00
#
_symmetry.space_group_name_H-M   'P 1'
#
loop_
_entity.id
_entity.type
_entity.pdbx_description
1 polymer ?
#
loop_
_entity_poly.entity_id
_entity_poly.type
_entity_poly.pdbx_seq_one_letter_code
_entity_poly.pdbx_strand_id
1 'polypeptide(L)' 'MDIGEFNSHASVRFNHLFYDGVDTVELASHYGTPLYVVSESAVRERCSSVRKAFLEKYPNTRAVYASKAFQTL' A
#
# COMPACT_ATOMS: atom_id res chain seq x y z
N MET A 1 -3.02 18.95 -9.34
CA MET A 1 -2.43 17.95 -8.46
C MET A 1 -2.97 16.62 -8.92
N ASP A 2 -2.11 15.79 -9.49
CA ASP A 2 -2.47 14.44 -9.91
C ASP A 2 -2.46 13.52 -8.69
N ILE A 3 -3.40 12.56 -8.59
CA ILE A 3 -3.45 11.68 -7.41
C ILE A 3 -2.20 10.80 -7.27
N GLY A 4 -1.52 10.53 -8.38
CA GLY A 4 -0.25 9.82 -8.43
C GLY A 4 0.90 10.56 -7.74
N GLU A 5 0.83 11.90 -7.63
CA GLU A 5 1.80 12.70 -6.87
C GLU A 5 1.70 12.44 -5.36
N PHE A 6 0.50 12.10 -4.88
CA PHE A 6 0.26 11.75 -3.48
C PHE A 6 0.49 10.26 -3.19
N ASN A 7 0.08 9.39 -4.13
CA ASN A 7 0.23 7.95 -3.99
C ASN A 7 0.49 7.30 -5.35
N SER A 8 1.68 6.75 -5.55
CA SER A 8 2.11 6.11 -6.79
C SER A 8 1.25 4.90 -7.22
N HIS A 9 0.48 4.32 -6.31
CA HIS A 9 -0.43 3.21 -6.60
C HIS A 9 -1.87 3.65 -6.85
N ALA A 10 -2.15 4.95 -6.81
CA ALA A 10 -3.46 5.53 -7.10
C ALA A 10 -3.47 6.16 -8.49
N SER A 11 -4.56 5.96 -9.23
CA SER A 11 -4.80 6.64 -10.50
C SER A 11 -6.29 6.91 -10.69
N VAL A 12 -6.65 7.96 -11.45
CA VAL A 12 -8.05 8.20 -11.83
C VAL A 12 -8.24 7.78 -13.29
N ARG A 13 -9.20 6.90 -13.55
CA ARG A 13 -9.59 6.46 -14.90
C ARG A 13 -11.11 6.46 -14.97
N PHE A 14 -11.69 7.02 -16.03
CA PHE A 14 -13.16 7.09 -16.19
C PHE A 14 -13.89 7.68 -14.98
N ASN A 15 -13.29 8.68 -14.32
CA ASN A 15 -13.81 9.32 -13.10
C ASN A 15 -13.91 8.39 -11.87
N HIS A 16 -13.30 7.20 -11.90
CA HIS A 16 -13.18 6.30 -10.76
C HIS A 16 -11.74 6.30 -10.21
N LEU A 17 -11.61 6.15 -8.90
CA LEU A 17 -10.32 5.90 -8.27
C LEU A 17 -9.94 4.44 -8.46
N PHE A 18 -8.81 4.21 -9.12
CA PHE A 18 -8.15 2.93 -9.17
C PHE A 18 -7.03 2.90 -8.15
N TYR A 19 -7.00 1.86 -7.31
CA TYR A 19 -5.95 1.65 -6.32
C TYR A 19 -5.29 0.29 -6.55
N ASP A 20 -3.96 0.30 -6.69
CA ASP A 20 -3.15 -0.86 -7.11
C ASP A 20 -3.69 -1.53 -8.40
N GLY A 21 -4.21 -0.70 -9.32
CA GLY A 21 -4.78 -1.16 -10.60
C GLY A 21 -6.22 -1.66 -10.55
N VAL A 22 -6.88 -1.67 -9.38
CA VAL A 22 -8.25 -2.16 -9.20
C VAL A 22 -9.23 -1.00 -9.00
N ASP A 23 -10.41 -1.08 -9.62
CA ASP A 23 -11.47 -0.07 -9.47
C ASP A 23 -12.06 -0.12 -8.05
N THR A 24 -12.00 1.00 -7.32
CA THR A 24 -12.54 1.07 -5.95
C THR A 24 -14.07 1.04 -5.89
N VAL A 25 -14.77 1.42 -6.96
CA VAL A 25 -16.23 1.32 -7.05
C VAL A 25 -16.65 -0.15 -7.19
N GLU A 26 -15.89 -0.94 -7.95
CA GLU A 26 -16.11 -2.39 -8.05
C GLU A 26 -15.91 -3.08 -6.69
N LEU A 27 -14.84 -2.72 -5.98
CA LEU A 27 -14.60 -3.24 -4.62
C LEU A 27 -15.73 -2.90 -3.65
N ALA A 28 -16.24 -1.66 -3.69
CA ALA A 28 -17.36 -1.24 -2.84
C ALA A 28 -18.65 -2.00 -3.17
N SER A 29 -18.91 -2.28 -4.45
CA SER A 29 -20.06 -3.09 -4.90
C SER A 29 -19.95 -4.54 -4.44
N HIS A 30 -18.76 -5.14 -4.52
CA HIS A 30 -18.54 -6.54 -4.21
C HIS A 30 -18.48 -6.84 -2.70
N TYR A 31 -17.79 -5.99 -1.92
CA TYR A 31 -17.54 -6.24 -0.49
C TYR A 31 -18.39 -5.38 0.45
N GLY A 32 -19.14 -4.41 -0.08
CA GLY A 32 -19.92 -3.46 0.72
C GLY A 32 -19.08 -2.34 1.31
N THR A 33 -19.71 -1.45 2.09
CA THR A 33 -19.05 -0.32 2.76
C THR A 33 -19.49 -0.20 4.23
N PRO A 34 -18.63 0.32 5.14
CA PRO A 34 -17.27 0.83 4.90
C PRO A 34 -16.23 -0.27 4.62
N LEU A 35 -15.27 0.01 3.73
CA LEU A 35 -14.24 -0.93 3.31
C LEU A 35 -12.85 -0.29 3.36
N TYR A 36 -11.93 -0.89 4.12
CA TYR A 36 -10.51 -0.55 4.08
C TYR A 36 -9.81 -1.41 3.02
N VAL A 37 -9.03 -0.78 2.15
CA VAL A 37 -8.27 -1.44 1.08
C VAL A 37 -6.78 -1.14 1.28
N VAL A 38 -5.95 -2.18 1.26
CA VAL A 38 -4.49 -2.08 1.42
C VAL A 38 -3.84 -2.59 0.13
N SER A 39 -2.91 -1.81 -0.43
CA SER A 39 -2.09 -2.26 -1.57
C SER A 39 -0.95 -3.14 -1.08
N GLU A 40 -0.89 -4.37 -1.60
CA GLU A 40 0.23 -5.28 -1.32
C GLU A 40 1.52 -4.77 -1.97
N SER A 41 1.44 -4.25 -3.20
CA SER A 41 2.58 -3.67 -3.92
C SER A 41 3.26 -2.58 -3.10
N ALA A 42 2.48 -1.62 -2.58
CA ALA A 42 2.98 -0.52 -1.76
C ALA A 42 3.68 -1.02 -0.48
N VAL A 43 3.09 -2.02 0.20
CA VAL A 43 3.69 -2.61 1.41
C VAL A 43 5.00 -3.31 1.08
N ARG A 44 5.04 -4.11 0.02
CA ARG A 44 6.25 -4.82 -0.42
C ARG A 44 7.37 -3.87 -0.84
N GLU A 45 7.06 -2.81 -1.57
CA GLU A 45 8.01 -1.79 -1.96
C GLU A 45 8.62 -1.07 -0.76
N ARG A 46 7.79 -0.75 0.25
CA ARG A 46 8.29 -0.15 1.51
C ARG A 46 9.21 -1.11 2.25
N CYS A 47 8.85 -2.38 2.37
CA CYS A 47 9.68 -3.41 3.00
C CYS A 47 11.01 -3.62 2.24
N SER A 48 10.96 -3.66 0.90
CA SER A 48 12.13 -3.78 0.03
C SER A 48 13.07 -2.59 0.22
N SER A 49 12.52 -1.37 0.33
CA SER A 49 13.30 -0.16 0.58
C SER A 49 14.07 -0.23 1.90
N VAL A 50 13.42 -0.70 2.98
CA VAL A 50 14.08 -0.89 4.29
C VAL A 50 15.17 -1.96 4.20
N ARG A 51 14.90 -3.07 3.51
CA ARG A 51 15.88 -4.15 3.31
C ARG A 51 17.14 -3.64 2.60
N LYS A 52 16.97 -2.99 1.45
CA LYS A 52 18.09 -2.46 0.64
C LYS A 52 18.85 -1.34 1.36
N ALA A 53 18.16 -0.49 2.11
CA ALA A 53 18.78 0.62 2.81
C ALA A 53 19.56 0.18 4.06
N PHE A 54 19.11 -0.87 4.76
CA PHE A 54 19.67 -1.26 6.07
C PHE A 54 20.12 -2.72 6.13
N LEU A 55 19.21 -3.67 5.89
CA LEU A 55 19.47 -5.08 6.17
C LEU A 55 20.57 -5.69 5.29
N GLU A 56 20.71 -5.20 4.06
CA GLU A 56 21.76 -5.65 3.12
C GLU A 56 23.10 -4.95 3.34
N LYS A 57 23.12 -3.82 4.07
CA LYS A 57 24.32 -2.99 4.25
C LYS A 57 24.99 -3.16 5.60
N TYR A 58 24.24 -3.48 6.65
CA TYR A 58 24.74 -3.52 8.01
C TYR A 58 24.51 -4.89 8.64
N PRO A 59 25.57 -5.61 9.08
CA PRO A 59 25.41 -6.88 9.76
C PRO A 59 24.66 -6.71 11.09
N ASN A 60 24.04 -7.80 11.57
CA ASN A 60 23.28 -7.82 12.83
C ASN A 60 22.12 -6.81 12.94
N THR A 61 21.57 -6.36 11.81
CA THR A 61 20.40 -5.47 11.78
C THR A 61 19.12 -6.25 11.54
N ARG A 62 18.01 -5.85 12.18
CA ARG A 62 16.68 -6.45 12.00
C ARG A 62 15.65 -5.36 11.73
N ALA A 63 14.70 -5.66 10.85
CA ALA A 63 13.49 -4.86 10.68
C ALA A 63 12.35 -5.55 11.43
N VAL A 64 11.68 -4.82 12.31
CA VAL A 64 10.51 -5.29 13.07
C VAL A 64 9.35 -4.36 12.81
N TYR A 65 8.20 -4.93 12.47
CA TYR A 65 7.00 -4.16 12.20
C TYR A 65 6.36 -3.67 13.49
N ALA A 66 6.05 -2.38 13.58
CA ALA A 66 5.38 -1.80 14.74
C ALA A 66 3.86 -2.06 14.63
N SER A 67 3.37 -3.11 15.28
CA SER A 67 1.98 -3.58 15.19
C SER A 67 0.92 -2.53 15.50
N LYS A 68 1.23 -1.53 16.34
CA LYS A 68 0.33 -0.40 16.63
C LYS A 68 -0.10 0.39 15.38
N ALA A 69 0.63 0.30 14.27
CA ALA A 69 0.32 1.00 13.04
C ALA A 69 -0.87 0.38 12.31
N PHE A 70 -0.94 -0.95 12.26
CA PHE A 70 -2.01 -1.68 11.61
C PHE A 70 -1.94 -3.17 12.03
N GLN A 71 -2.94 -3.62 12.79
CA GLN A 71 -3.03 -5.00 13.26
C GLN A 71 -4.47 -5.48 13.03
N THR A 72 -4.63 -6.44 12.13
CA THR A 72 -5.95 -6.83 11.56
C THR A 72 -6.51 -8.13 12.14
N LEU A 73 -5.86 -8.71 13.15
CA LEU A 73 -6.20 -10.02 13.73
C LEU A 73 -6.52 -9.95 15.22
#